data_AF-A0A388PP22-F1
#
_entry.id   AF-A0A388PP22-F1
#
_cell.length_a   1.000
_cell.length_b   1.000
_cell.length_c   1.000
_cell.angle_alpha   90.00
_cell.angle_beta   90.00
_cell.angle_gamma   90.00
#
_symmetry.space_group_name_H-M   'P 1'
#
loop_
_entity.id
_entity.type
_entity.pdbx_description
1 polymer ?
#
loop_
_entity_poly.entity_id
_entity_poly.type
_entity_poly.pdbx_seq_one_letter_code
_entity_poly.pdbx_strand_id
1 'polypeptide(L)'
;MSYRLWELDTHEERAGGLLQARDPEVRVMVRGEFMLESNAIENLSVRIDGVIYGIPADSFGRTPVKFPDPLTVPPAAPAKSVAPKKAR
;
A
#
# COMPACT_ATOMS: atom_id res chain seq x y z
N MET A 1 13.78 -0.39 4.23
CA MET A 1 12.41 -0.58 4.74
C MET A 1 11.92 -1.95 4.28
N SER A 2 11.58 -2.86 5.18
CA SER A 2 11.06 -4.17 4.81
C SER A 2 9.57 -4.10 4.56
N TYR A 3 9.08 -4.82 3.56
CA TYR A 3 7.66 -5.00 3.29
C TYR A 3 7.35 -6.46 2.97
N ARG A 4 6.12 -6.87 3.21
CA ARG A 4 5.53 -8.16 2.84
C ARG A 4 4.09 -7.93 2.42
N LEU A 5 3.71 -8.59 1.34
CA LEU A 5 2.38 -8.52 0.75
C LEU A 5 1.84 -9.94 0.63
N TRP A 6 0.68 -10.15 1.26
CA TRP A 6 0.00 -11.44 1.30
C TRP A 6 -1.34 -11.33 0.60
N GLU A 7 -1.66 -12.29 -0.25
CA GLU A 7 -3.01 -12.46 -0.78
C GLU A 7 -3.85 -13.20 0.26
N LEU A 8 -5.01 -12.66 0.63
CA LEU A 8 -5.83 -13.25 1.69
C LEU A 8 -6.70 -14.41 1.21
N ASP A 9 -6.99 -14.48 -0.08
CA ASP A 9 -7.77 -15.58 -0.67
C ASP A 9 -6.96 -16.89 -0.70
N THR A 10 -5.72 -16.80 -1.21
CA THR A 10 -4.82 -17.96 -1.36
C THR A 10 -3.86 -18.15 -0.19
N HIS A 11 -3.76 -17.16 0.72
CA HIS A 11 -2.76 -17.10 1.79
C HIS A 11 -1.31 -17.16 1.29
N GLU A 12 -1.06 -16.80 0.03
CA GLU A 12 0.29 -16.78 -0.55
C GLU A 12 0.99 -15.43 -0.36
N GLU A 13 2.28 -15.46 -0.09
CA GLU A 13 3.13 -14.26 -0.16
C GLU A 13 3.35 -13.91 -1.63
N ARG A 14 2.80 -12.77 -2.07
CA ARG A 14 2.89 -12.32 -3.46
C ARG A 14 4.13 -11.47 -3.71
N ALA A 15 4.59 -10.75 -2.69
CA ALA A 15 5.81 -9.97 -2.73
C ALA A 15 6.36 -9.73 -1.33
N GLY A 16 7.67 -9.68 -1.21
CA GLY A 16 8.33 -9.33 0.04
C GLY A 16 9.79 -8.95 -0.20
N GLY A 17 10.32 -8.07 0.64
CA GLY A 17 11.73 -7.69 0.54
C GLY A 17 12.07 -6.39 1.24
N LEU A 18 13.24 -5.87 0.89
CA LEU A 18 13.73 -4.57 1.34
C LEU A 18 13.54 -3.54 0.23
N LEU A 19 12.76 -2.49 0.52
CA LEU A 19 12.66 -1.26 -0.24
C LEU A 19 13.65 -0.22 0.30
N GLN A 20 14.43 0.34 -0.59
CA GLN A 20 15.23 1.55 -0.38
C GLN A 20 14.50 2.75 -1.00
N ALA A 21 14.86 3.97 -0.57
CA ALA A 21 14.22 5.19 -1.05
C ALA A 21 14.36 5.45 -2.56
N ARG A 22 15.28 4.75 -3.23
CA ARG A 22 15.52 4.84 -4.68
C ARG A 22 15.06 3.62 -5.45
N ASP A 23 14.50 2.62 -4.76
CA ASP A 23 13.98 1.45 -5.45
C ASP A 23 12.79 1.83 -6.33
N PRO A 24 12.64 1.18 -7.49
CA PRO A 24 11.47 1.37 -8.33
C PRO A 24 10.20 0.92 -7.61
N GLU A 25 9.06 1.42 -8.08
CA GLU A 25 7.74 0.98 -7.62
C GLU A 25 7.61 -0.55 -7.77
N VAL A 26 7.29 -1.24 -6.67
CA VAL A 26 7.03 -2.68 -6.69
C VAL A 26 5.62 -2.89 -7.25
N ARG A 27 5.54 -3.63 -8.35
CA ARG A 27 4.27 -3.97 -9.01
C ARG A 27 3.96 -5.43 -8.76
N VAL A 28 2.81 -5.67 -8.15
CA VAL A 28 2.36 -7.01 -7.78
C VAL A 28 0.95 -7.20 -8.31
N MET A 29 0.70 -8.34 -8.95
CA MET A 29 -0.64 -8.73 -9.35
C MET A 29 -1.25 -9.53 -8.21
N VAL A 30 -2.28 -8.97 -7.58
CA VAL A 30 -3.07 -9.60 -6.53
C VAL A 30 -4.45 -9.96 -7.09
N ARG A 31 -5.02 -11.06 -6.64
CA ARG A 31 -6.41 -11.43 -6.89
C ARG A 31 -7.16 -11.37 -5.58
N GLY A 32 -8.17 -10.50 -5.50
CA GLY A 32 -8.95 -10.35 -4.28
C GLY A 32 -8.33 -9.40 -3.26
N GLU A 33 -8.65 -9.66 -2.00
CA GLU A 33 -8.16 -8.90 -0.86
C GLU A 33 -6.68 -9.23 -0.57
N PHE A 34 -5.92 -8.25 -0.13
CA PHE A 34 -4.52 -8.45 0.25
C PHE A 34 -4.16 -7.70 1.53
N MET A 35 -3.11 -8.16 2.19
CA MET A 35 -2.58 -7.57 3.42
C MET A 35 -1.15 -7.10 3.16
N LEU A 36 -0.88 -5.83 3.49
CA LEU A 36 0.44 -5.24 3.44
C LEU A 36 0.97 -5.07 4.86
N GLU A 37 2.13 -5.65 5.09
CA GLU A 37 2.92 -5.44 6.30
C GLU A 37 4.20 -4.73 5.91
N SER A 38 4.54 -3.65 6.59
CA SER A 38 5.84 -3.02 6.45
C SER A 38 6.37 -2.60 7.80
N ASN A 39 7.62 -2.19 7.94
CA ASN A 39 8.14 -1.68 9.21
C ASN A 39 8.05 -0.15 9.32
N ALA A 40 7.60 0.54 8.28
CA ALA A 40 7.42 1.98 8.25
C ALA A 40 6.28 2.33 7.29
N ILE A 41 5.15 1.60 7.38
CA ILE A 41 4.06 1.59 6.40
C ILE A 41 3.56 2.99 6.02
N GLU A 42 3.69 3.97 6.91
CA GLU A 42 3.40 5.38 6.67
C GLU A 42 4.21 6.02 5.52
N ASN A 43 5.34 5.42 5.14
CA ASN A 43 6.19 5.86 4.04
C ASN A 43 5.89 5.14 2.72
N LEU A 44 4.94 4.20 2.68
CA LEU A 44 4.53 3.53 1.45
C LEU A 44 3.39 4.27 0.76
N SER A 45 3.28 4.06 -0.54
CA SER A 45 2.12 4.42 -1.32
C SER A 45 1.67 3.19 -2.10
N VAL A 46 0.41 2.82 -1.94
CA VAL A 46 -0.18 1.66 -2.62
C VAL A 46 -0.97 2.15 -3.82
N ARG A 47 -0.75 1.54 -4.98
CA ARG A 47 -1.47 1.83 -6.23
C ARG A 47 -2.00 0.54 -6.82
N ILE A 48 -3.28 0.53 -7.19
CA ILE A 48 -3.93 -0.59 -7.85
C ILE A 48 -4.67 -0.06 -9.07
N ASP A 49 -4.41 -0.65 -10.24
CA ASP A 49 -4.95 -0.19 -11.52
C ASP A 49 -4.78 1.34 -11.77
N GLY A 50 -3.68 1.90 -11.26
CA GLY A 50 -3.39 3.34 -11.36
C GLY A 50 -4.08 4.22 -10.31
N VAL A 51 -4.92 3.66 -9.45
CA VAL A 51 -5.60 4.38 -8.36
C VAL A 51 -4.83 4.24 -7.06
N ILE A 52 -4.61 5.37 -6.37
CA ILE A 52 -3.90 5.40 -5.09
C ILE A 52 -4.86 4.95 -3.99
N TYR A 53 -4.46 3.90 -3.25
CA TYR A 53 -5.15 3.46 -2.05
C TYR A 53 -4.56 4.16 -0.83
N GLY A 54 -5.44 4.76 -0.02
CA GLY A 54 -5.04 5.41 1.22
C GLY A 54 -4.63 4.39 2.26
N ILE A 55 -3.45 4.56 2.85
CA ILE A 55 -3.06 3.86 4.07
C ILE A 55 -3.76 4.58 5.24
N PRO A 56 -4.44 3.86 6.16
CA PRO A 56 -5.09 4.49 7.30
C PRO A 56 -4.08 5.31 8.11
N ALA A 57 -4.44 6.53 8.50
CA ALA A 57 -3.53 7.43 9.22
C ALA A 57 -3.07 6.87 10.58
N ASP A 58 -3.82 5.95 11.18
CA ASP A 58 -3.47 5.23 12.42
C ASP A 58 -2.51 4.04 12.18
N SER A 59 -2.15 3.74 10.94
CA SER A 59 -1.23 2.65 10.60
C SER A 59 0.21 3.16 10.60
N PHE A 60 1.00 2.70 11.58
CA PHE A 60 2.40 3.07 11.72
C PHE A 60 3.27 1.85 11.98
N GLY A 61 4.53 1.93 11.53
CA GLY A 61 5.50 0.89 11.81
C GLY A 61 5.05 -0.45 11.22
N ARG A 62 4.94 -1.48 12.08
CA ARG A 62 4.59 -2.88 11.77
C ARG A 62 3.09 -3.22 11.76
N THR A 63 2.20 -2.23 11.72
CA THR A 63 0.77 -2.51 11.65
C THR A 63 0.40 -3.15 10.30
N PRO A 64 -0.21 -4.36 10.29
CA PRO A 64 -0.74 -4.96 9.07
C PRO A 64 -1.94 -4.15 8.57
N VAL A 65 -1.92 -3.75 7.30
CA VAL A 65 -3.03 -3.03 6.66
C VAL A 65 -3.68 -3.93 5.64
N LYS A 66 -4.98 -4.19 5.83
CA LYS A 66 -5.80 -4.93 4.88
C LYS A 66 -6.35 -3.98 3.82
N PHE A 67 -6.21 -4.38 2.56
CA PHE A 67 -6.79 -3.70 1.42
C PHE A 67 -7.89 -4.57 0.81
N PRO A 68 -9.07 -4.01 0.54
CA PRO A 68 -10.17 -4.75 -0.07
C PRO A 68 -9.88 -5.01 -1.54
N ASP A 69 -10.59 -5.99 -2.12
CA ASP A 69 -10.47 -6.34 -3.53
C ASP A 69 -10.87 -5.13 -4.42
N PRO A 70 -9.97 -4.64 -5.29
CA PRO A 70 -10.26 -3.56 -6.23
C PRO A 70 -11.42 -3.85 -7.19
N LEU A 71 -11.69 -5.11 -7.52
CA LEU A 71 -12.78 -5.51 -8.42
C LEU A 71 -14.16 -5.35 -7.77
N THR A 72 -14.24 -5.46 -6.44
CA THR A 72 -15.52 -5.41 -5.71
C THR A 72 -15.69 -4.12 -4.92
N VAL A 73 -14.59 -3.52 -4.47
CA VAL A 73 -14.57 -2.28 -3.70
C VAL A 73 -13.53 -1.33 -4.33
N PRO A 74 -13.97 -0.42 -5.22
CA PRO A 74 -13.09 0.62 -5.71
C PRO A 74 -12.60 1.47 -4.53
N PRO A 75 -11.35 1.95 -4.56
CA PRO A 75 -10.81 2.74 -3.47
C PRO A 75 -11.60 4.03 -3.32
N ALA A 76 -11.82 4.47 -2.08
CA ALA A 76 -12.24 5.83 -1.83
C ALA A 76 -11.22 6.78 -2.48
N ALA A 77 -11.70 7.77 -3.22
CA ALA A 77 -10.86 8.71 -3.94
C ALA A 77 -9.74 9.22 -3.01
N PRO A 78 -8.47 9.21 -3.45
CA PRO A 78 -7.36 9.62 -2.59
C PRO A 78 -7.68 11.00 -2.03
N ALA A 79 -7.71 11.10 -0.69
CA ALA A 79 -7.82 12.39 -0.03
C ALA A 79 -6.69 13.25 -0.58
N LYS A 80 -7.08 14.29 -1.34
CA LYS A 80 -6.16 15.16 -2.09
C LYS A 80 -4.92 15.39 -1.24
N SER A 81 -3.77 14.88 -1.70
CA SER A 81 -2.49 15.16 -1.06
C SER A 81 -2.41 16.67 -0.88
N VAL A 82 -2.46 17.13 0.36
CA VAL A 82 -2.13 18.51 0.69
C VAL A 82 -0.63 18.63 0.42
N ALA A 83 -0.30 18.96 -0.82
CA ALA A 83 1.01 19.46 -1.16
C ALA A 83 1.32 20.58 -0.16
N PRO A 84 2.43 20.55 0.58
CA PRO A 84 2.79 21.69 1.42
C PRO A 84 2.90 22.90 0.49
N LYS A 85 1.99 23.86 0.66
CA LYS A 85 2.09 25.15 -0.01
C LYS A 85 3.45 25.73 0.36
N LYS A 86 4.34 25.76 -0.62
CA LYS A 86 5.61 26.49 -0.55
C LYS A 86 5.23 27.97 -0.38
N ALA A 87 5.24 28.44 0.86
CA ALA A 87 5.12 29.87 1.16
C ALA A 87 6.43 30.55 0.73
N ARG A 88 6.25 31.62 -0.03
CA ARG A 88 7.26 32.44 -0.70
C ARG A 88 7.93 33.41 0.26
#